data_AF-A0A9Q3VU84-F1
#
_entry.id   AF-A0A9Q3VU84-F1
#
_cell.length_a   1.000
_cell.length_b   1.000
_cell.length_c   1.000
_cell.angle_alpha   90.00
_cell.angle_beta   90.00
_cell.angle_gamma   90.00
#
_symmetry.space_group_name_H-M   'P 1'
#
loop_
_entity.id
_entity.type
_entity.pdbx_description
1 polymer ?
#
loop_
_entity_poly.entity_id
_entity_poly.type
_entity_poly.pdbx_seq_one_letter_code
_entity_poly.pdbx_strand_id
1 'polypeptide(L)'
;MPGQRKRKHREREERRHAAERDALEPGHWKVVFETQDESEWRAQLRRLRATDRRMNWSTARVDTLCGRLRQPTTYRLSVFVAARHSQ
;
A
#
# COMPACT_ATOMS: atom_id res chain seq x y z
N MET A 1 1.09 16.71 27.64
CA MET A 1 1.44 15.34 27.17
C MET A 1 2.05 15.38 25.77
N PRO A 2 3.37 15.61 25.60
CA PRO A 2 4.01 15.78 24.29
C PRO A 2 4.70 14.49 23.81
N GLY A 3 3.94 13.42 23.59
CA GLY A 3 4.48 12.12 23.12
C GLY A 3 3.99 11.67 21.74
N GLN A 4 2.90 12.27 21.25
CA GLN A 4 2.17 11.74 20.08
C GLN A 4 2.72 12.22 18.73
N ARG A 5 3.45 13.34 18.68
CA ARG A 5 3.92 13.93 17.41
C ARG A 5 5.11 13.19 16.78
N LYS A 6 5.98 12.55 17.56
CA LYS A 6 7.21 11.91 17.03
C LYS A 6 6.95 10.58 16.31
N ARG A 7 5.90 9.82 16.67
CA ARG A 7 5.60 8.53 16.01
C ARG A 7 5.15 8.69 14.55
N LYS A 8 4.44 9.77 14.22
CA LYS A 8 3.88 10.00 12.88
C LYS A 8 4.90 10.48 11.84
N HIS A 9 6.04 11.01 12.29
CA HIS A 9 7.10 11.51 11.41
C HIS A 9 7.97 10.37 10.89
N ARG A 10 8.35 9.45 11.77
CA ARG A 10 9.19 8.29 11.43
C ARG A 10 8.53 7.40 10.37
N GLU A 11 7.23 7.11 10.50
CA GLU A 11 6.50 6.32 9.51
C GLU A 11 6.41 7.03 8.15
N ARG A 12 6.37 8.36 8.12
CA ARG A 12 6.40 9.14 6.86
C ARG A 12 7.76 9.09 6.19
N GLU A 13 8.84 9.21 6.96
CA GLU A 13 10.20 9.07 6.45
C GLU A 13 10.47 7.64 5.97
N GLU A 14 10.02 6.61 6.71
CA GLU A 14 10.12 5.21 6.28
C GLU A 14 9.32 4.95 5.00
N ARG A 15 8.11 5.52 4.86
CA ARG A 15 7.36 5.47 3.60
C ARG A 15 8.05 6.23 2.47
N ARG A 16 8.72 7.34 2.78
CA ARG A 16 9.45 8.16 1.81
C ARG A 16 10.71 7.44 1.33
N HIS A 17 11.48 6.87 2.24
CA HIS A 17 12.64 6.02 1.93
C HIS A 17 12.25 4.70 1.26
N ALA A 18 11.11 4.10 1.61
CA ALA A 18 10.58 2.95 0.89
C ALA A 18 10.22 3.35 -0.54
N ALA A 19 9.52 4.47 -0.74
CA ALA A 19 9.20 5.00 -2.07
C ALA A 19 10.45 5.42 -2.89
N GLU A 20 11.48 5.93 -2.23
CA GLU A 20 12.76 6.30 -2.86
C GLU A 20 13.59 5.06 -3.25
N ARG A 21 13.56 3.99 -2.43
CA ARG A 21 14.12 2.67 -2.79
C ARG A 21 13.37 2.04 -3.96
N ASP A 22 12.05 2.19 -3.97
CA ASP A 22 11.18 1.70 -5.03
C ASP A 22 11.43 2.43 -6.37
N ALA A 23 11.79 3.71 -6.31
CA ALA A 23 12.17 4.51 -7.47
C ALA A 23 13.55 4.17 -8.05
N LEU A 24 14.37 3.37 -7.33
CA LEU A 24 15.70 2.95 -7.79
C LEU A 24 15.66 1.69 -8.66
N GLU A 25 14.59 0.89 -8.60
CA GLU A 25 14.36 -0.25 -9.48
C GLU A 25 13.38 0.17 -10.59
N PRO A 26 13.68 -0.06 -11.87
CA PRO A 26 12.68 0.15 -12.91
C PRO A 26 11.51 -0.78 -12.63
N GLY A 27 10.37 -0.22 -12.24
CA GLY A 27 9.18 -0.95 -11.86
C GLY A 27 8.00 -0.02 -11.69
N HIS A 28 6.79 -0.57 -11.67
CA HIS A 28 5.57 0.21 -11.48
C HIS A 28 4.64 -0.47 -10.49
N TRP A 29 3.87 0.35 -9.78
CA TRP A 29 2.80 -0.12 -8.91
C TRP A 29 1.57 -0.47 -9.75
N LYS A 30 1.18 -1.74 -9.73
CA LYS A 30 -0.06 -2.21 -10.35
C LYS A 30 -1.16 -2.33 -9.29
N VAL A 31 -2.29 -1.67 -9.51
CA VAL A 31 -3.47 -1.80 -8.66
C VAL A 31 -4.12 -3.16 -8.91
N VAL A 32 -4.34 -3.93 -7.85
CA VAL A 32 -4.97 -5.26 -7.93
C VAL A 32 -6.38 -5.27 -7.36
N PHE A 33 -6.69 -4.36 -6.44
CA PHE A 33 -8.01 -4.24 -5.84
C PHE A 33 -8.23 -2.80 -5.36
N GLU A 34 -9.42 -2.26 -5.60
CA GLU A 34 -9.83 -0.94 -5.14
C GLU A 34 -11.30 -0.99 -4.73
N THR A 35 -11.62 -0.48 -3.54
CA THR A 35 -13.00 -0.38 -3.05
C THR A 35 -13.15 0.84 -2.15
N GLN A 36 -14.37 1.36 -2.03
CA GLN A 36 -14.73 2.40 -1.06
C GLN A 36 -15.39 1.81 0.20
N ASP A 37 -15.69 0.50 0.18
CA ASP A 37 -16.30 -0.20 1.31
C ASP A 37 -15.21 -0.80 2.21
N GLU A 38 -15.17 -0.35 3.47
CA GLU A 38 -14.19 -0.82 4.45
C GLU A 38 -14.37 -2.31 4.81
N SER A 39 -15.62 -2.78 4.87
CA SER A 39 -15.93 -4.16 5.24
C SER A 39 -15.49 -5.11 4.13
N GLU A 40 -15.79 -4.76 2.87
CA GLU A 40 -15.32 -5.48 1.70
C GLU A 40 -13.79 -5.49 1.65
N TRP A 41 -13.15 -4.35 1.88
CA TRP A 41 -11.70 -4.22 1.93
C TRP A 41 -11.06 -5.16 2.97
N ARG A 42 -11.60 -5.16 4.20
CA ARG A 42 -11.09 -6.03 5.29
C ARG A 42 -11.32 -7.50 4.99
N ALA A 43 -12.48 -7.86 4.45
CA ALA A 43 -12.79 -9.24 4.06
C ALA A 43 -11.84 -9.71 2.95
N GLN A 44 -11.59 -8.86 1.95
CA GLN A 44 -10.68 -9.16 0.84
C GLN A 44 -9.24 -9.33 1.31
N LEU A 45 -8.73 -8.43 2.16
CA LEU A 45 -7.38 -8.58 2.72
C LEU A 45 -7.22 -9.87 3.53
N ARG A 46 -8.22 -10.23 4.35
CA ARG A 46 -8.19 -11.49 5.11
C ARG A 46 -8.18 -12.69 4.18
N ARG A 47 -9.01 -12.68 3.13
CA ARG A 47 -9.04 -13.74 2.12
C ARG A 47 -7.72 -13.86 1.37
N LEU A 48 -7.16 -12.74 0.90
CA LEU A 48 -5.87 -12.74 0.21
C LEU A 48 -4.74 -13.25 1.10
N ARG A 49 -4.71 -12.87 2.39
CA ARG A 49 -3.69 -13.38 3.33
C ARG A 49 -3.82 -14.88 3.59
N ALA A 50 -5.05 -15.40 3.60
CA ALA A 50 -5.32 -16.80 3.86
C ALA A 50 -5.09 -17.69 2.62
N THR A 51 -5.49 -17.22 1.45
CA THR A 51 -5.49 -17.99 0.21
C THR A 51 -4.24 -17.77 -0.62
N ASP A 52 -3.74 -16.55 -0.67
CA ASP A 52 -2.70 -16.14 -1.61
C ASP A 52 -1.32 -16.12 -0.94
N ARG A 53 -0.79 -17.33 -0.72
CA ARG A 53 0.57 -17.53 -0.24
C ARG A 53 1.63 -17.20 -1.31
N ARG A 54 1.21 -17.03 -2.57
CA ARG A 54 2.05 -16.63 -3.71
C ARG A 54 2.17 -15.11 -3.84
N MET A 55 1.20 -14.36 -3.31
CA MET A 55 1.30 -12.92 -3.22
C MET A 55 2.43 -12.53 -2.26
N ASN A 56 3.47 -11.90 -2.80
CA ASN A 56 4.56 -11.40 -1.99
C ASN A 56 4.09 -10.14 -1.24
N TRP A 57 3.72 -10.32 0.03
CA TRP A 57 3.30 -9.21 0.89
C TRP A 57 4.40 -8.17 1.12
N SER A 58 5.67 -8.51 0.90
CA SER A 58 6.78 -7.55 0.94
C SER A 58 6.80 -6.59 -0.24
N THR A 59 6.13 -6.92 -1.34
CA THR A 59 5.94 -6.03 -2.51
C THR A 59 4.48 -5.55 -2.64
N ALA A 60 3.63 -5.86 -1.66
CA ALA A 60 2.25 -5.40 -1.63
C ALA A 60 2.11 -4.13 -0.78
N ARG A 61 1.30 -3.19 -1.23
CA ARG A 61 1.03 -1.91 -0.59
C ARG A 61 -0.46 -1.69 -0.42
N VAL A 62 -0.83 -1.32 0.80
CA VAL A 62 -2.19 -0.90 1.16
C VAL A 62 -2.21 0.62 1.28
N ASP A 63 -2.98 1.28 0.42
CA ASP A 63 -3.25 2.71 0.51
C ASP A 63 -4.68 2.93 1.01
N THR A 64 -4.83 3.83 1.98
CA THR A 64 -6.13 4.39 2.35
C THR A 64 -6.14 5.84 1.90
N LEU A 65 -6.82 6.09 0.78
CA LEU A 65 -6.96 7.40 0.17
C LEU A 65 -8.14 8.11 0.84
N CYS A 66 -7.87 8.66 2.02
CA CYS A 66 -8.86 9.49 2.72
C CYS A 66 -9.02 10.80 1.96
N GLY A 67 -10.13 10.95 1.25
CA GLY A 67 -10.55 12.22 0.69
C GLY A 67 -10.67 13.31 1.76
N ARG A 68 -10.31 14.56 1.45
CA ARG A 68 -10.66 15.69 2.32
C ARG A 68 -12.17 15.92 2.25
N LEU A 69 -12.88 15.51 3.30
CA LEU A 69 -14.29 15.76 3.67
C LEU A 69 -15.41 15.44 2.67
N ARG A 70 -15.15 15.48 1.36
CA ARG A 70 -16.16 15.41 0.29
C ARG A 70 -15.92 14.27 -0.68
N GLN A 71 -14.74 13.65 -0.60
CA GLN A 71 -14.39 12.48 -1.38
C GLN A 71 -14.48 11.24 -0.48
N PRO A 72 -15.14 10.18 -0.92
CA PRO A 72 -15.21 8.93 -0.18
C PRO A 72 -13.80 8.37 0.07
N THR A 73 -13.63 7.66 1.19
CA THR A 73 -12.38 6.97 1.50
C THR A 73 -12.22 5.80 0.55
N THR A 74 -11.21 5.84 -0.30
CA THR A 74 -10.90 4.72 -1.19
C THR A 74 -9.78 3.87 -0.60
N TYR A 75 -10.02 2.58 -0.46
CA TYR A 75 -9.04 1.58 -0.06
C TYR A 75 -8.48 0.90 -1.31
N ARG A 76 -7.15 0.89 -1.44
CA ARG A 76 -6.47 0.38 -2.61
C ARG A 76 -5.36 -0.58 -2.25
N LEU A 77 -5.32 -1.72 -2.91
CA LEU A 77 -4.24 -2.69 -2.88
C LEU A 77 -3.44 -2.56 -4.17
N SER A 78 -2.16 -2.29 -4.04
CA SER A 78 -1.22 -2.24 -5.14
C SER A 78 -0.10 -3.24 -4.90
N VAL A 79 0.44 -3.82 -5.97
CA VAL A 79 1.67 -4.64 -5.92
C VAL A 79 2.74 -3.98 -6.77
N PHE A 80 3.96 -3.98 -6.27
CA PHE A 80 5.10 -3.55 -7.04
C PHE A 80 5.45 -4.64 -8.05
N VAL A 81 5.47 -4.26 -9.33
CA VAL A 81 5.89 -5.10 -10.43
C VAL A 81 7.22 -4.56 -10.91
N ALA A 82 8.30 -5.29 -10.59
CA ALA A 82 9.61 -5.02 -11.17
C ALA A 82 9.51 -5.13 -12.69
N ALA A 83 9.98 -4.13 -13.43
CA ALA A 83 10.17 -4.25 -14.86
C ALA A 83 11.24 -5.33 -15.04
N ARG A 84 10.84 -6.51 -15.55
CA ARG A 84 11.81 -7.54 -15.90
C ARG A 84 12.81 -6.89 -16.85
N HIS A 85 14.06 -6.76 -16.41
CA HIS A 85 15.17 -6.58 -17.34
C HIS A 85 15.17 -7.83 -18.24
N SER A 86 14.60 -7.71 -19.43
CA SER A 86 14.89 -8.60 -20.53
C SER A 86 16.37 -8.38 -20.86
N GLN A 87 17.20 -9.34 -20.43
CA GLN A 87 18.57 -9.50 -20.91
C GLN A 87 18.57 -9.90 -22.38
#